data_AF-A0A2N5YQX5-F1
#
_entry.id   AF-A0A2N5YQX5-F1
#
_cell.length_a   1.000
_cell.length_b   1.000
_cell.length_c   1.000
_cell.angle_alpha   90.00
_cell.angle_beta   90.00
_cell.angle_gamma   90.00
#
_symmetry.space_group_name_H-M   'P 1'
#
loop_
_entity.id
_entity.type
_entity.pdbx_description
1 polymer ?
#
loop_
_entity_poly.entity_id
_entity_poly.type
_entity_poly.pdbx_seq_one_letter_code
_entity_poly.pdbx_strand_id
1 'polypeptide(L)'
;MNTNKLLKVFLLIAGLTAVVLTSGKIFDFGLFEDENSAKNQPVVLTDQTAFFPDLFDDFSYYEHDTVSDCYYLYDSKDKLNCYVLLTMPYCESIEGFGGCIPFAIVFNPDDKIRELYLLENSETPSWIESLEEDGFFDLFVGMTCEEVLSTEINAVTGATFSSEAIIQSCNKRLSLYADTGNVNRGKSWVEILGLVVSFLFLIFSLLSFLNPQKVNRFRIFLLIASVGILGFWQGDFLSLALLNNWLINGMKIWQQIFLFVVLILSVLLPLITNKDFYCQYVCPFGSAQELVGKINKKKITFSPPLTKALKYIRFVFLFVLFVMLVVAVDFSVENFEPFSAFKFEFASVTVLILALVVLFLSIFFNKPWCRFFCPTGALLSLLRGKSGKTKKKGIKTGLLINIILGVSVLVLIYVNFLTNDDQVKETSKKETIIMNNALEVIHNRKSVRHFTYEPVTEEQLETIVKAGMAAPTARNLQPWAFVVVTDRGKLNDLADALPYAKMLFDAQAAIIVCGDMEKAATDVDSTYWVKDCSAETQNILLAVESMGLGAVWTAAFPYAERMNPVIEILNLPEHIRPLNVIPVGVPTGEDKPKDKWKPERLHWEKW
;
A
#
# COMPACT_ATOMS: atom_id res chain seq x y z
N MET A 1 -35.44 17.58 -18.35
CA MET A 1 -34.18 17.58 -17.58
C MET A 1 -33.11 18.32 -18.40
N ASN A 2 -32.38 19.27 -17.83
CA ASN A 2 -31.51 20.18 -18.60
C ASN A 2 -30.30 19.41 -19.19
N THR A 3 -30.05 19.47 -20.50
CA THR A 3 -29.01 18.70 -21.24
C THR A 3 -27.61 18.83 -20.62
N ASN A 4 -27.32 19.97 -20.01
CA ASN A 4 -26.07 20.21 -19.27
C ASN A 4 -25.94 19.42 -17.95
N LYS A 5 -27.03 18.96 -17.32
CA LYS A 5 -26.97 18.10 -16.13
C LYS A 5 -26.67 16.65 -16.53
N LEU A 6 -27.29 16.18 -17.61
CA LEU A 6 -27.05 14.83 -18.13
C LEU A 6 -25.58 14.66 -18.53
N LEU A 7 -25.02 15.64 -19.25
CA LEU A 7 -23.61 15.63 -19.66
C LEU A 7 -22.65 15.62 -18.46
N LYS A 8 -22.95 16.36 -17.39
CA LYS A 8 -22.11 16.38 -16.17
C LYS A 8 -22.11 15.03 -15.45
N VAL A 9 -23.27 14.41 -15.33
CA VAL A 9 -23.43 13.09 -14.70
C VAL A 9 -22.78 12.02 -15.56
N PHE A 10 -22.97 12.09 -16.88
CA PHE A 10 -22.34 11.20 -17.84
C PHE A 10 -20.81 11.29 -17.80
N LEU A 11 -20.23 12.49 -17.78
CA LEU A 11 -18.77 12.66 -17.67
C LEU A 11 -18.19 12.12 -16.37
N LEU A 12 -18.94 12.22 -15.26
CA LEU A 12 -18.51 11.74 -13.95
C LEU A 12 -18.62 10.22 -13.84
N ILE A 13 -19.69 9.63 -14.40
CA ILE A 13 -19.87 8.18 -14.50
C ILE A 13 -18.85 7.59 -15.49
N ALA A 14 -18.71 8.17 -16.67
CA ALA A 14 -17.74 7.72 -17.68
C ALA A 14 -16.30 7.80 -17.16
N GLY A 15 -15.96 8.82 -16.37
CA GLY A 15 -14.64 8.91 -15.73
C GLY A 15 -14.41 7.86 -14.64
N LEU A 16 -15.43 7.54 -13.84
CA LEU A 16 -15.36 6.41 -12.89
C LEU A 16 -15.23 5.08 -13.64
N THR A 17 -16.06 4.84 -14.66
CA THR A 17 -16.03 3.65 -15.53
C THR A 17 -14.71 3.52 -16.29
N ALA A 18 -14.08 4.62 -16.70
CA ALA A 18 -12.78 4.63 -17.33
C ALA A 18 -11.71 4.04 -16.42
N VAL A 19 -11.63 4.55 -15.19
CA VAL A 19 -10.63 4.08 -14.23
C VAL A 19 -10.90 2.62 -13.87
N VAL A 20 -12.17 2.23 -13.67
CA VAL A 20 -12.57 0.82 -13.48
C VAL A 20 -11.98 -0.11 -14.55
N LEU A 21 -12.08 0.30 -15.82
CA LEU A 21 -11.73 -0.54 -16.96
C LEU A 21 -10.22 -0.64 -17.20
N THR A 22 -9.40 0.31 -16.72
CA THR A 22 -7.99 0.41 -17.13
C THR A 22 -6.99 0.10 -16.04
N SER A 23 -7.30 0.37 -14.78
CA SER A 23 -6.44 -0.06 -13.68
C SER A 23 -6.76 -1.48 -13.23
N GLY A 24 -7.88 -2.06 -13.69
CA GLY A 24 -8.45 -3.26 -13.08
C GLY A 24 -8.69 -3.10 -11.58
N LYS A 25 -8.65 -1.87 -11.04
CA LYS A 25 -8.68 -1.56 -9.60
C LYS A 25 -9.44 -0.26 -9.31
N ILE A 26 -10.23 -0.20 -8.23
CA ILE A 26 -10.83 1.06 -7.73
C ILE A 26 -10.61 1.17 -6.22
N PHE A 27 -9.99 2.26 -5.76
CA PHE A 27 -9.65 2.49 -4.35
C PHE A 27 -8.92 1.28 -3.74
N ASP A 28 -7.94 0.72 -4.47
CA ASP A 28 -7.18 -0.49 -4.11
C ASP A 28 -7.92 -1.84 -4.31
N PHE A 29 -9.14 -1.84 -4.87
CA PHE A 29 -9.94 -3.04 -5.08
C PHE A 29 -9.81 -3.61 -6.50
N GLY A 30 -9.22 -4.80 -6.68
CA GLY A 30 -9.12 -5.51 -7.98
C GLY A 30 -10.48 -5.96 -8.55
N LEU A 31 -10.71 -5.75 -9.85
CA LEU A 31 -11.95 -6.06 -10.58
C LEU A 31 -11.76 -7.11 -11.68
N PHE A 32 -10.52 -7.47 -12.00
CA PHE A 32 -10.17 -8.62 -12.83
C PHE A 32 -9.05 -9.40 -12.12
N GLU A 33 -9.20 -10.72 -12.06
CA GLU A 33 -8.21 -11.65 -11.52
C GLU A 33 -6.99 -11.66 -12.46
N ASP A 34 -5.86 -11.20 -11.96
CA ASP A 34 -4.55 -11.63 -12.46
C ASP A 34 -3.83 -12.35 -11.31
N GLU A 35 -3.46 -13.59 -11.61
CA GLU A 35 -2.76 -14.53 -10.75
C GLU A 35 -1.32 -14.06 -10.47
N ASN A 36 -0.80 -14.47 -9.31
CA ASN A 36 0.57 -14.33 -8.81
C ASN A 36 0.91 -13.05 -8.01
N SER A 37 1.04 -13.21 -6.69
CA SER A 37 2.37 -13.20 -6.06
C SER A 37 2.29 -13.57 -4.58
N ALA A 38 3.35 -14.23 -4.13
CA ALA A 38 3.45 -14.93 -2.87
C ALA A 38 4.01 -14.07 -1.71
N LYS A 39 3.71 -14.60 -0.52
CA LYS A 39 4.09 -14.29 0.87
C LYS A 39 5.58 -14.01 1.13
N ASN A 40 5.88 -13.45 2.32
CA ASN A 40 7.19 -13.57 2.97
C ASN A 40 7.13 -13.87 4.49
N GLN A 41 7.81 -14.96 4.90
CA GLN A 41 8.72 -15.19 6.05
C GLN A 41 9.44 -16.55 5.82
N PRO A 42 10.55 -16.87 6.51
CA PRO A 42 11.94 -16.41 6.40
C PRO A 42 12.79 -17.22 5.38
N VAL A 43 13.99 -16.73 5.10
CA VAL A 43 14.90 -17.03 3.96
C VAL A 43 15.06 -18.52 3.59
N VAL A 44 14.27 -18.93 2.59
CA VAL A 44 14.70 -19.85 1.54
C VAL A 44 15.20 -18.94 0.42
N LEU A 45 16.39 -19.19 -0.14
CA LEU A 45 16.76 -18.53 -1.39
C LEU A 45 15.67 -18.85 -2.41
N THR A 46 14.90 -17.84 -2.79
CA THR A 46 13.95 -17.95 -3.89
C THR A 46 14.73 -17.88 -5.21
N ASP A 47 14.12 -18.23 -6.33
CA ASP A 47 14.74 -18.03 -7.66
C ASP A 47 15.31 -16.61 -7.84
N GLN A 48 14.69 -15.62 -7.19
CA GLN A 48 15.08 -14.21 -7.25
C GLN A 48 16.17 -13.79 -6.26
N THR A 49 16.51 -14.60 -5.26
CA THR A 49 17.59 -14.30 -4.29
C THR A 49 18.72 -15.33 -4.32
N ALA A 50 18.59 -16.38 -5.14
CA ALA A 50 19.56 -17.46 -5.30
C ALA A 50 20.97 -17.00 -5.69
N PHE A 51 21.08 -15.84 -6.35
CA PHE A 51 22.36 -15.25 -6.78
C PHE A 51 23.10 -14.49 -5.67
N PHE A 52 22.52 -14.29 -4.48
CA PHE A 52 23.19 -13.53 -3.41
C PHE A 52 24.56 -14.08 -3.00
N PRO A 53 24.81 -15.40 -2.95
CA PRO A 53 26.14 -15.95 -2.70
C PRO A 53 27.17 -15.62 -3.80
N ASP A 54 26.73 -15.33 -5.02
CA ASP A 54 27.62 -15.00 -6.14
C ASP A 54 28.17 -13.57 -6.05
N LEU A 55 27.57 -12.71 -5.23
CA LEU A 55 27.98 -11.31 -5.07
C LEU A 55 29.26 -11.14 -4.24
N PHE A 56 29.59 -12.09 -3.35
CA PHE A 56 30.86 -12.10 -2.60
C PHE A 56 31.13 -13.43 -1.88
N ASP A 57 32.41 -13.86 -1.86
CA ASP A 57 32.89 -15.18 -1.39
C ASP A 57 32.58 -15.56 0.07
N ASP A 58 32.22 -14.61 0.95
CA ASP A 58 31.98 -14.82 2.39
C ASP A 58 30.55 -14.45 2.80
N PHE A 59 29.59 -14.58 1.88
CA PHE A 59 28.17 -14.36 2.17
C PHE A 59 27.66 -15.33 3.26
N SER A 60 27.03 -14.78 4.29
CA SER A 60 26.53 -15.54 5.44
C SER A 60 25.00 -15.51 5.51
N TYR A 61 24.42 -14.31 5.60
CA TYR A 61 22.98 -14.12 5.66
C TYR A 61 22.58 -12.74 5.11
N TYR A 62 21.28 -12.52 4.92
CA TYR A 62 20.74 -11.21 4.61
C TYR A 62 19.58 -10.83 5.53
N GLU A 63 19.40 -9.53 5.71
CA GLU A 63 18.21 -8.93 6.32
C GLU A 63 17.37 -8.26 5.24
N HIS A 64 16.05 -8.37 5.31
CA HIS A 64 15.13 -7.77 4.35
C HIS A 64 14.33 -6.65 5.01
N ASP A 65 14.55 -5.41 4.56
CA ASP A 65 13.72 -4.28 4.95
C ASP A 65 12.45 -4.26 4.09
N THR A 66 11.36 -4.76 4.67
CA THR A 66 10.03 -4.80 4.02
C THR A 66 9.44 -3.42 3.68
N VAL A 67 9.96 -2.32 4.24
CA VAL A 67 9.46 -0.97 3.96
C VAL A 67 10.07 -0.41 2.67
N SER A 68 11.39 -0.57 2.51
CA SER A 68 12.12 -0.14 1.32
C SER A 68 12.28 -1.24 0.25
N ASP A 69 11.85 -2.45 0.60
CA ASP A 69 12.07 -3.70 -0.13
C ASP A 69 13.54 -3.89 -0.53
N CYS A 70 14.42 -3.65 0.44
CA CYS A 70 15.87 -3.68 0.30
C CYS A 70 16.47 -4.85 1.07
N TYR A 71 17.43 -5.55 0.45
CA TYR A 71 18.10 -6.69 1.05
C TYR A 71 19.50 -6.28 1.48
N TYR A 72 19.81 -6.32 2.77
CA TYR A 72 21.13 -6.04 3.34
C TYR A 72 21.89 -7.34 3.53
N LEU A 73 23.06 -7.50 2.89
CA LEU A 73 23.82 -8.75 2.88
C LEU A 73 25.06 -8.64 3.78
N TYR A 74 25.23 -9.64 4.64
CA TYR A 74 26.26 -9.67 5.69
C TYR A 74 27.25 -10.80 5.48
N ASP A 75 28.50 -10.56 5.88
CA ASP A 75 29.54 -11.58 5.90
C ASP A 75 29.47 -12.47 7.16
N SER A 76 30.35 -13.49 7.24
CA SER A 76 30.42 -14.41 8.39
C SER A 76 30.82 -13.75 9.72
N LYS A 77 31.18 -12.45 9.71
CA LYS A 77 31.58 -11.65 10.87
C LYS A 77 30.55 -10.56 11.20
N ASP A 78 29.32 -10.69 10.71
CA ASP A 78 28.21 -9.74 10.88
C ASP A 78 28.51 -8.33 10.31
N LYS A 79 29.43 -8.22 9.34
CA LYS A 79 29.72 -6.94 8.69
C LYS A 79 28.91 -6.80 7.41
N LEU A 80 28.19 -5.68 7.27
CA LEU A 80 27.47 -5.34 6.05
C LEU A 80 28.44 -5.21 4.86
N ASN A 81 28.26 -6.06 3.84
CA ASN A 81 29.09 -6.05 2.63
C ASN A 81 28.46 -5.21 1.52
N CYS A 82 27.16 -5.39 1.29
CA CYS A 82 26.39 -4.70 0.26
C CYS A 82 24.90 -4.71 0.62
N TYR A 83 24.12 -3.92 -0.09
CA TYR A 83 22.66 -4.07 -0.10
C TYR A 83 22.12 -4.07 -1.53
N VAL A 84 20.97 -4.70 -1.73
CA VAL A 84 20.46 -5.06 -3.05
C VAL A 84 19.02 -4.61 -3.20
N LEU A 85 18.71 -3.97 -4.34
CA LEU A 85 17.35 -3.65 -4.77
C LEU A 85 16.99 -4.49 -5.99
N LEU A 86 15.96 -5.30 -5.87
CA LEU A 86 15.43 -6.07 -7.00
C LEU A 86 14.52 -5.18 -7.85
N THR A 87 14.65 -5.26 -9.17
CA THR A 87 13.75 -4.52 -10.10
C THR A 87 12.38 -5.16 -10.21
N MET A 88 12.28 -6.48 -10.04
CA MET A 88 11.02 -7.21 -9.96
C MET A 88 10.49 -7.25 -8.51
N PRO A 89 9.15 -7.23 -8.32
CA PRO A 89 8.10 -7.17 -9.35
C PRO A 89 7.81 -5.75 -9.87
N TYR A 90 8.51 -4.72 -9.39
CA TYR A 90 8.18 -3.31 -9.65
C TYR A 90 8.29 -2.89 -11.12
N CYS A 91 9.15 -3.55 -11.90
CA CYS A 91 9.48 -3.17 -13.27
C CYS A 91 8.93 -4.14 -14.34
N GLU A 92 8.00 -5.03 -13.97
CA GLU A 92 7.42 -6.02 -14.90
C GLU A 92 6.76 -5.40 -16.13
N SER A 93 6.22 -4.18 -15.99
CA SER A 93 5.60 -3.43 -17.08
C SER A 93 6.59 -2.78 -18.07
N ILE A 94 7.90 -2.89 -17.84
CA ILE A 94 8.93 -2.28 -18.69
C ILE A 94 9.54 -3.38 -19.56
N GLU A 95 9.28 -3.28 -20.86
CA GLU A 95 9.68 -4.30 -21.84
C GLU A 95 10.93 -3.87 -22.62
N GLY A 96 11.93 -4.74 -22.65
CA GLY A 96 13.03 -4.71 -23.61
C GLY A 96 12.63 -5.37 -24.93
N PHE A 97 13.61 -5.70 -25.76
CA PHE A 97 13.35 -6.31 -27.07
C PHE A 97 12.80 -7.74 -26.95
N GLY A 98 13.33 -8.53 -26.01
CA GLY A 98 12.91 -9.90 -25.72
C GLY A 98 11.85 -10.02 -24.61
N GLY A 99 11.29 -8.91 -24.13
CA GLY A 99 10.39 -8.86 -22.97
C GLY A 99 11.03 -8.20 -21.76
N CYS A 100 10.47 -8.40 -20.57
CA CYS A 100 11.00 -7.80 -19.33
C CYS A 100 12.41 -8.33 -19.02
N ILE A 101 13.30 -7.43 -18.59
CA ILE A 101 14.70 -7.73 -18.24
C ILE A 101 14.84 -7.60 -16.72
N PRO A 102 14.69 -8.70 -15.94
CA PRO A 102 14.92 -8.67 -14.50
C PRO A 102 16.41 -8.50 -14.18
N PHE A 103 16.72 -7.57 -13.27
CA PHE A 103 18.06 -7.40 -12.72
C PHE A 103 18.03 -6.86 -11.28
N ALA A 104 19.16 -6.95 -10.60
CA ALA A 104 19.37 -6.42 -9.27
C ALA A 104 20.35 -5.25 -9.29
N ILE A 105 20.04 -4.19 -8.55
CA ILE A 105 20.92 -3.04 -8.34
C ILE A 105 21.67 -3.28 -7.04
N VAL A 106 22.98 -3.51 -7.13
CA VAL A 106 23.82 -3.83 -5.97
C VAL A 106 24.53 -2.57 -5.51
N PHE A 107 24.42 -2.23 -4.23
CA PHE A 107 25.06 -1.08 -3.60
C PHE A 107 26.16 -1.51 -2.65
N ASN A 108 27.21 -0.71 -2.59
CA ASN A 108 28.16 -0.71 -1.51
C ASN A 108 27.56 -0.09 -0.23
N PRO A 109 28.16 -0.36 0.95
CA PRO A 109 27.70 0.23 2.20
C PRO A 109 27.84 1.76 2.28
N ASP A 110 28.53 2.38 1.31
CA ASP A 110 28.66 3.84 1.16
C ASP A 110 27.63 4.45 0.19
N ASP A 111 26.53 3.74 -0.09
CA ASP A 111 25.41 4.16 -0.94
C ASP A 111 25.75 4.39 -2.43
N LYS A 112 26.83 3.76 -2.91
CA LYS A 112 27.20 3.78 -4.33
C LYS A 112 26.90 2.45 -5.00
N ILE A 113 26.40 2.50 -6.22
CA ILE A 113 26.15 1.31 -7.03
C ILE A 113 27.48 0.60 -7.30
N ARG A 114 27.56 -0.67 -6.91
CA ARG A 114 28.67 -1.58 -7.20
C ARG A 114 28.54 -2.14 -8.61
N GLU A 115 27.36 -2.64 -8.95
CA GLU A 115 27.06 -3.28 -10.24
C GLU A 115 25.55 -3.41 -10.45
N LEU A 116 25.16 -3.67 -11.71
CA LEU A 116 23.84 -4.15 -12.08
C LEU A 116 23.94 -5.63 -12.41
N TYR A 117 23.40 -6.48 -11.54
CA TYR A 117 23.46 -7.93 -11.70
C TYR A 117 22.25 -8.41 -12.49
N LEU A 118 22.44 -8.81 -13.75
CA LEU A 118 21.37 -9.34 -14.59
C LEU A 118 20.90 -10.70 -14.07
N LEU A 119 19.58 -10.87 -13.94
CA LEU A 119 18.97 -12.16 -13.61
C LEU A 119 18.61 -12.93 -14.88
N GLU A 120 18.25 -14.20 -14.74
CA GLU A 120 17.76 -14.99 -15.88
C GLU A 120 16.63 -14.25 -16.59
N ASN A 121 16.79 -14.05 -17.90
CA ASN A 121 15.90 -13.24 -18.70
C ASN A 121 15.75 -13.84 -20.10
N SER A 122 14.69 -13.40 -20.80
CA SER A 122 14.37 -13.86 -22.17
C SER A 122 14.94 -12.96 -23.26
N GLU A 123 15.91 -12.10 -22.94
CA GLU A 123 16.55 -11.22 -23.92
C GLU A 123 17.50 -12.00 -24.84
N THR A 124 17.75 -11.45 -26.03
CA THR A 124 18.67 -12.08 -26.98
C THR A 124 20.11 -11.95 -26.47
N PRO A 125 20.87 -13.06 -26.27
CA PRO A 125 22.21 -13.02 -25.67
C PRO A 125 23.20 -12.09 -26.39
N SER A 126 23.12 -12.01 -27.72
CA SER A 126 23.99 -11.12 -28.52
C SER A 126 23.79 -9.63 -28.23
N TRP A 127 22.64 -9.23 -27.69
CA TRP A 127 22.40 -7.84 -27.29
C TRP A 127 22.98 -7.54 -25.92
N ILE A 128 22.92 -8.49 -24.98
CA ILE A 128 23.56 -8.36 -23.67
C ILE A 128 25.08 -8.28 -23.83
N GLU A 129 25.67 -9.16 -24.65
CA GLU A 129 27.10 -9.10 -24.98
C GLU A 129 27.51 -7.74 -25.58
N SER A 130 26.68 -7.18 -26.47
CA SER A 130 26.94 -5.85 -27.03
C SER A 130 26.89 -4.73 -25.98
N LEU A 131 25.99 -4.81 -24.98
CA LEU A 131 25.91 -3.83 -23.89
C LEU A 131 27.13 -3.93 -22.96
N GLU A 132 27.61 -5.14 -22.70
CA GLU A 132 28.83 -5.37 -21.93
C GLU A 132 30.08 -4.86 -22.68
N GLU A 133 30.21 -5.16 -23.97
CA GLU A 133 31.32 -4.69 -24.81
C GLU A 133 31.36 -3.16 -24.94
N ASP A 134 30.19 -2.52 -25.00
CA ASP A 134 30.06 -1.06 -25.05
C ASP A 134 30.22 -0.37 -23.68
N GLY A 135 30.44 -1.13 -22.60
CA GLY A 135 30.65 -0.59 -21.25
C GLY A 135 29.39 0.08 -20.67
N PHE A 136 28.20 -0.34 -21.09
CA PHE A 136 26.94 0.28 -20.69
C PHE A 136 26.67 0.19 -19.18
N PHE A 137 26.93 -0.98 -18.58
CA PHE A 137 26.71 -1.20 -17.14
C PHE A 137 27.65 -0.38 -16.26
N ASP A 138 28.88 -0.13 -16.74
CA ASP A 138 29.88 0.69 -16.05
C ASP A 138 29.42 2.16 -15.87
N LEU A 139 28.47 2.62 -16.69
CA LEU A 139 27.90 3.96 -16.56
C LEU A 139 27.15 4.17 -15.23
N PHE A 140 26.66 3.11 -14.61
CA PHE A 140 25.93 3.17 -13.33
C PHE A 140 26.86 3.01 -12.13
N VAL A 141 28.01 2.36 -12.32
CA VAL A 141 28.93 2.01 -11.23
C VAL A 141 29.54 3.26 -10.59
N GLY A 142 29.51 3.30 -9.27
CA GLY A 142 30.03 4.41 -8.47
C GLY A 142 29.06 5.58 -8.28
N MET A 143 27.91 5.58 -8.96
CA MET A 143 26.86 6.58 -8.77
C MET A 143 26.00 6.25 -7.55
N THR A 144 25.51 7.28 -6.89
CA THR A 144 24.47 7.19 -5.85
C THR A 144 23.07 7.16 -6.47
N CYS A 145 22.06 6.80 -5.68
CA CYS A 145 20.66 6.82 -6.10
C CYS A 145 20.23 8.19 -6.67
N GLU A 146 20.65 9.29 -6.04
CA GLU A 146 20.30 10.65 -6.48
C GLU A 146 21.01 11.04 -7.79
N GLU A 147 22.26 10.59 -7.97
CA GLU A 147 23.05 10.83 -9.18
C GLU A 147 22.48 10.09 -10.39
N VAL A 148 22.03 8.84 -10.23
CA VAL A 148 21.37 8.10 -11.31
C VAL A 148 20.07 8.77 -11.73
N LEU A 149 19.22 9.18 -10.77
CA LEU A 149 17.94 9.83 -11.06
C LEU A 149 18.08 11.22 -11.71
N SER A 150 19.25 11.86 -11.57
CA SER A 150 19.53 13.19 -12.12
C SER A 150 20.38 13.19 -13.38
N THR A 151 20.97 12.05 -13.75
CA THR A 151 21.83 11.90 -14.92
C THR A 151 21.05 11.33 -16.11
N GLU A 152 21.08 12.01 -17.26
CA GLU A 152 20.56 11.46 -18.51
C GLU A 152 21.55 10.43 -19.08
N ILE A 153 21.28 9.15 -18.83
CA ILE A 153 22.01 8.03 -19.43
C ILE A 153 21.41 7.75 -20.80
N ASN A 154 22.25 7.72 -21.85
CA ASN A 154 21.78 7.51 -23.22
C ASN A 154 21.67 6.02 -23.55
N ALA A 155 20.64 5.65 -24.31
CA ALA A 155 20.49 4.31 -24.87
C ALA A 155 21.61 3.97 -25.86
N VAL A 156 21.95 2.69 -25.94
CA VAL A 156 23.00 2.17 -26.82
C VAL A 156 22.45 1.98 -28.24
N THR A 157 23.23 2.39 -29.24
CA THR A 157 22.82 2.26 -30.66
C THR A 157 22.95 0.79 -31.08
N GLY A 158 21.86 0.16 -31.52
CA GLY A 158 21.83 -1.26 -31.85
C GLY A 158 21.04 -2.08 -30.83
N ALA A 159 21.27 -1.86 -29.53
CA ALA A 159 20.53 -2.48 -28.41
C ALA A 159 19.55 -1.50 -27.73
N THR A 160 18.98 -0.56 -28.50
CA THR A 160 18.28 0.62 -27.96
C THR A 160 17.10 0.25 -27.06
N PHE A 161 16.23 -0.67 -27.49
CA PHE A 161 15.06 -1.10 -26.71
C PHE A 161 15.46 -1.75 -25.36
N SER A 162 16.47 -2.62 -25.36
CA SER A 162 16.94 -3.30 -24.15
C SER A 162 17.68 -2.35 -23.21
N SER A 163 18.54 -1.46 -23.72
CA SER A 163 19.22 -0.45 -22.90
C SER A 163 18.25 0.57 -22.29
N GLU A 164 17.23 0.99 -23.04
CA GLU A 164 16.20 1.90 -22.57
C GLU A 164 15.34 1.26 -21.47
N ALA A 165 14.99 -0.03 -21.62
CA ALA A 165 14.28 -0.79 -20.60
C ALA A 165 15.08 -0.90 -19.29
N ILE A 166 16.40 -1.11 -19.36
CA ILE A 166 17.28 -1.14 -18.18
C ILE A 166 17.33 0.24 -17.50
N ILE A 167 17.50 1.33 -18.26
CA ILE A 167 17.51 2.71 -17.73
C ILE A 167 16.19 3.02 -17.02
N GLN A 168 15.06 2.72 -17.67
CA GLN A 168 13.73 2.99 -17.12
C GLN A 168 13.45 2.16 -15.87
N SER A 169 13.85 0.89 -15.85
CA SER A 169 13.69 -0.01 -14.70
C SER A 169 14.54 0.44 -13.51
N CYS A 170 15.78 0.88 -13.78
CA CYS A 170 16.68 1.44 -12.77
C CYS A 170 16.07 2.71 -12.16
N ASN A 171 15.67 3.68 -12.99
CA ASN A 171 15.04 4.93 -12.54
C ASN A 171 13.74 4.68 -11.74
N LYS A 172 12.88 3.77 -12.21
CA LYS A 172 11.63 3.42 -11.51
C LYS A 172 11.92 2.81 -10.14
N ARG A 173 12.83 1.83 -10.05
CA ARG A 173 13.13 1.15 -8.79
C ARG A 173 13.81 2.07 -7.78
N LEU A 174 14.75 2.89 -8.24
CA LEU A 174 15.46 3.87 -7.42
C LEU A 174 14.54 4.99 -6.92
N SER A 175 13.61 5.47 -7.74
CA SER A 175 12.59 6.44 -7.31
C SER A 175 11.73 5.88 -6.17
N LEU A 176 11.30 4.61 -6.27
CA LEU A 176 10.53 3.96 -5.20
C LEU A 176 11.36 3.81 -3.92
N TYR A 177 12.64 3.46 -4.05
CA TYR A 177 13.55 3.35 -2.91
C TYR A 177 13.78 4.71 -2.23
N ALA A 178 14.02 5.77 -3.00
CA ALA A 178 14.16 7.14 -2.49
C ALA A 178 12.91 7.60 -1.72
N ASP A 179 11.71 7.26 -2.21
CA ASP A 179 10.45 7.57 -1.54
C ASP A 179 10.28 6.83 -0.19
N THR A 180 10.83 5.62 -0.06
CA THR A 180 10.79 4.84 1.20
C THR A 180 11.79 5.32 2.26
N GLY A 181 12.91 5.92 1.85
CA GLY A 181 13.88 6.55 2.75
C GLY A 181 13.31 7.70 3.61
N ASN A 182 12.20 8.29 3.17
CA ASN A 182 11.43 9.29 3.93
C ASN A 182 10.58 8.69 5.07
N VAL A 183 10.47 7.36 5.18
CA VAL A 183 9.65 6.68 6.19
C VAL A 183 10.47 6.27 7.43
N ASN A 184 11.75 5.91 7.26
CA ASN A 184 12.61 5.42 8.36
C ASN A 184 13.54 6.48 8.98
N ARG A 185 13.62 7.69 8.42
CA ARG A 185 14.15 8.85 9.14
C ARG A 185 12.98 9.47 9.87
N GLY A 186 12.94 9.36 11.20
CA GLY A 186 11.92 10.06 12.01
C GLY A 186 11.76 11.49 11.48
N LYS A 187 10.52 11.90 11.17
CA LYS A 187 10.21 13.10 10.38
C LYS A 187 11.17 14.23 10.70
N SER A 188 11.95 14.66 9.70
CA SER A 188 12.85 15.79 9.84
C SER A 188 12.07 16.97 10.41
N TRP A 189 12.66 17.75 11.32
CA TRP A 189 12.02 18.96 11.84
C TRP A 189 11.54 19.90 10.72
N VAL A 190 12.18 19.83 9.55
CA VAL A 190 11.79 20.57 8.33
C VAL A 190 10.43 20.10 7.78
N GLU A 191 10.13 18.81 7.79
CA GLU A 191 8.85 18.26 7.33
C GLU A 191 7.72 18.58 8.30
N ILE A 192 7.98 18.45 9.62
CA ILE A 192 7.01 18.83 10.66
C ILE A 192 6.71 20.33 10.54
N LEU A 193 7.74 21.15 10.38
CA LEU A 193 7.60 22.59 10.16
C LEU A 193 6.81 22.87 8.87
N GLY A 194 7.12 22.19 7.78
CA GLY A 194 6.43 22.31 6.50
C GLY A 194 4.92 21.99 6.60
N LEU A 195 4.56 20.93 7.33
CA LEU A 195 3.18 20.57 7.60
C LEU A 195 2.45 21.64 8.43
N VAL A 196 3.08 22.10 9.52
CA VAL A 196 2.52 23.17 10.38
C VAL A 196 2.30 24.45 9.57
N VAL A 197 3.29 24.87 8.79
CA VAL A 197 3.21 26.06 7.94
C VAL A 197 2.11 25.93 6.87
N SER A 198 1.93 24.73 6.31
CA SER A 198 0.86 24.44 5.33
C SER A 198 -0.53 24.55 5.95
N PHE A 199 -0.73 24.06 7.18
CA PHE A 199 -1.99 24.26 7.91
C PHE A 199 -2.24 25.72 8.28
N LEU A 200 -1.21 26.47 8.70
CA LEU A 200 -1.33 27.92 8.93
C LEU A 200 -1.72 28.67 7.65
N PHE A 201 -1.12 28.31 6.51
CA PHE A 201 -1.49 28.82 5.19
C PHE A 201 -2.96 28.50 4.85
N LEU A 202 -3.41 27.27 5.13
CA LEU A 202 -4.78 26.85 4.86
C LEU A 202 -5.80 27.62 5.71
N ILE A 203 -5.51 27.86 6.99
CA ILE A 203 -6.32 28.71 7.88
C ILE A 203 -6.38 30.13 7.32
N PHE A 204 -5.25 30.70 6.91
CA PHE A 204 -5.21 32.04 6.31
C PHE A 204 -6.00 32.12 5.00
N SER A 205 -5.94 31.07 4.17
CA SER A 205 -6.74 30.92 2.95
C SER A 205 -8.24 30.86 3.25
N LEU A 206 -8.64 30.14 4.29
CA LEU A 206 -10.02 30.07 4.75
C LEU A 206 -10.53 31.42 5.26
N LEU A 207 -9.73 32.15 6.04
CA LEU A 207 -10.05 33.50 6.50
C LEU A 207 -10.20 34.47 5.32
N SER A 208 -9.34 34.36 4.30
CA SER A 208 -9.42 35.15 3.07
C SER A 208 -10.68 34.86 2.27
N PHE A 209 -11.11 33.60 2.23
CA PHE A 209 -12.33 33.16 1.57
C PHE A 209 -13.60 33.65 2.29
N LEU A 210 -13.63 33.55 3.62
CA LEU A 210 -14.79 33.93 4.44
C LEU A 210 -14.95 35.46 4.54
N ASN A 211 -13.84 36.19 4.69
CA ASN A 211 -13.84 37.65 4.87
C ASN A 211 -12.98 38.39 3.81
N PRO A 212 -13.36 38.35 2.50
CA PRO A 212 -12.53 38.92 1.44
C PRO A 212 -12.24 40.41 1.63
N GLN A 213 -13.21 41.19 2.12
CA GLN A 213 -13.04 42.65 2.25
C GLN A 213 -11.89 43.05 3.19
N LYS A 214 -11.67 42.31 4.29
CA LYS A 214 -10.62 42.62 5.27
C LYS A 214 -9.28 42.00 4.91
N VAL A 215 -9.30 40.81 4.30
CA VAL A 215 -8.09 40.00 4.10
C VAL A 215 -7.51 40.17 2.69
N ASN A 216 -8.29 40.64 1.70
CA ASN A 216 -7.80 40.85 0.33
C ASN A 216 -6.65 41.85 0.23
N ARG A 217 -6.45 42.74 1.22
CA ARG A 217 -5.26 43.61 1.30
C ARG A 217 -3.96 42.80 1.37
N PHE A 218 -4.01 41.59 1.91
CA PHE A 218 -2.89 40.66 2.01
C PHE A 218 -2.89 39.60 0.91
N ARG A 219 -3.69 39.78 -0.15
CA ARG A 219 -3.82 38.80 -1.24
C ARG A 219 -2.46 38.44 -1.86
N ILE A 220 -1.54 39.40 -1.98
CA ILE A 220 -0.22 39.13 -2.55
C ILE A 220 0.60 38.16 -1.69
N PHE A 221 0.53 38.28 -0.36
CA PHE A 221 1.18 37.35 0.56
C PHE A 221 0.59 35.94 0.43
N LEU A 222 -0.74 35.85 0.33
CA LEU A 222 -1.41 34.56 0.12
C LEU A 222 -0.97 33.90 -1.20
N LEU A 223 -0.83 34.68 -2.28
CA LEU A 223 -0.37 34.17 -3.56
C LEU A 223 1.09 33.68 -3.51
N ILE A 224 1.97 34.46 -2.88
CA ILE A 224 3.40 34.10 -2.73
C ILE A 224 3.53 32.87 -1.85
N ALA A 225 2.80 32.81 -0.73
CA ALA A 225 2.78 31.68 0.19
C ALA A 225 2.26 30.40 -0.50
N SER A 226 1.19 30.51 -1.30
CA SER A 226 0.66 29.39 -2.09
C SER A 226 1.71 28.82 -3.04
N VAL A 227 2.44 29.67 -3.76
CA VAL A 227 3.50 29.25 -4.69
C VAL A 227 4.73 28.70 -3.97
N GLY A 228 5.22 29.40 -2.95
CA GLY A 228 6.45 29.02 -2.24
C GLY A 228 6.28 27.80 -1.34
N ILE A 229 5.22 27.77 -0.53
CA ILE A 229 4.99 26.70 0.45
C ILE A 229 4.39 25.47 -0.26
N LEU A 230 3.22 25.60 -0.87
CA LEU A 230 2.54 24.43 -1.45
C LEU A 230 3.15 24.00 -2.79
N GLY A 231 3.63 24.95 -3.59
CA GLY A 231 4.31 24.65 -4.85
C GLY A 231 5.71 24.08 -4.61
N PHE A 232 6.67 24.93 -4.28
CA PHE A 232 8.09 24.55 -4.28
C PHE A 232 8.57 23.83 -3.02
N TRP A 233 8.07 24.16 -1.83
CA TRP A 233 8.57 23.54 -0.59
C TRP A 233 7.92 22.18 -0.32
N GLN A 234 6.60 22.09 -0.39
CA GLN A 234 5.89 20.84 -0.09
C GLN A 234 5.63 19.98 -1.33
N GLY A 235 5.36 20.61 -2.49
CA GLY A 235 4.91 19.87 -3.67
C GLY A 235 3.53 19.21 -3.52
N ASP A 236 2.76 19.64 -2.50
CA ASP A 236 1.46 19.06 -2.13
C ASP A 236 0.31 19.93 -2.63
N PHE A 237 -0.33 19.48 -3.71
CA PHE A 237 -1.49 20.15 -4.30
C PHE A 237 -2.42 19.15 -5.00
N LEU A 238 -3.72 19.48 -5.08
CA LEU A 238 -4.67 18.72 -5.87
C LEU A 238 -4.38 18.87 -7.36
N SER A 239 -4.09 17.76 -8.01
CA SER A 239 -3.97 17.58 -9.46
C SER A 239 -4.84 16.42 -9.92
N LEU A 240 -5.09 16.31 -11.22
CA LEU A 240 -5.83 15.19 -11.78
C LEU A 240 -5.03 13.89 -11.63
N ALA A 241 -3.70 13.97 -11.76
CA ALA A 241 -2.80 12.85 -11.53
C ALA A 241 -2.86 12.34 -10.08
N LEU A 242 -2.82 13.23 -9.08
CA LEU A 242 -2.95 12.85 -7.68
C LEU A 242 -4.31 12.20 -7.40
N LEU A 243 -5.40 12.78 -7.94
CA LEU A 243 -6.74 12.22 -7.80
C LEU A 243 -6.86 10.86 -8.48
N ASN A 244 -6.24 10.68 -9.65
CA ASN A 244 -6.17 9.41 -10.36
C ASN A 244 -5.41 8.37 -9.54
N ASN A 245 -4.25 8.73 -9.00
CA ASN A 245 -3.45 7.86 -8.13
C ASN A 245 -4.26 7.44 -6.89
N TRP A 246 -4.91 8.38 -6.19
CA TRP A 246 -5.79 8.05 -5.06
C TRP A 246 -6.98 7.18 -5.43
N LEU A 247 -7.50 7.32 -6.65
CA LEU A 247 -8.62 6.53 -7.12
C LEU A 247 -8.19 5.11 -7.51
N ILE A 248 -6.93 4.91 -7.91
CA ILE A 248 -6.38 3.59 -8.25
C ILE A 248 -5.87 2.88 -6.99
N ASN A 249 -4.98 3.54 -6.24
CA ASN A 249 -4.17 2.95 -5.16
C ASN A 249 -4.73 3.24 -3.75
N GLY A 250 -5.87 3.93 -3.64
CA GLY A 250 -6.37 4.41 -2.36
C GLY A 250 -5.56 5.58 -1.79
N MET A 251 -6.03 6.13 -0.66
CA MET A 251 -5.40 7.26 0.01
C MET A 251 -4.94 6.87 1.42
N LYS A 252 -3.64 7.04 1.71
CA LYS A 252 -3.09 6.93 3.07
C LYS A 252 -3.38 8.21 3.87
N ILE A 253 -4.59 8.30 4.42
CA ILE A 253 -5.14 9.51 5.08
C ILE A 253 -4.18 10.10 6.12
N TRP A 254 -3.54 9.25 6.94
CA TRP A 254 -2.65 9.69 8.01
C TRP A 254 -1.36 10.34 7.50
N GLN A 255 -0.85 9.87 6.37
CA GLN A 255 0.36 10.42 5.75
C GLN A 255 0.05 11.69 4.96
N GLN A 256 -1.13 11.77 4.35
CA GLN A 256 -1.54 12.87 3.48
C GLN A 256 -2.64 13.74 4.09
N ILE A 257 -2.61 13.91 5.42
CA ILE A 257 -3.68 14.57 6.17
C ILE A 257 -3.95 16.00 5.69
N PHE A 258 -2.91 16.74 5.30
CA PHE A 258 -3.06 18.08 4.73
C PHE A 258 -3.87 18.07 3.43
N LEU A 259 -3.47 17.22 2.47
CA LEU A 259 -4.14 17.09 1.17
C LEU A 259 -5.58 16.58 1.30
N PHE A 260 -5.82 15.66 2.25
CA PHE A 260 -7.16 15.19 2.58
C PHE A 260 -8.07 16.33 3.05
N VAL A 261 -7.60 17.17 3.97
CA VAL A 261 -8.35 18.35 4.43
C VAL A 261 -8.57 19.33 3.28
N VAL A 262 -7.57 19.57 2.44
CA VAL A 262 -7.71 20.41 1.25
C VAL A 262 -8.76 19.85 0.30
N LEU A 263 -8.80 18.53 0.04
CA LEU A 263 -9.81 17.87 -0.78
C LEU A 263 -11.22 18.12 -0.22
N ILE A 264 -11.42 17.87 1.08
CA ILE A 264 -12.71 18.09 1.76
C ILE A 264 -13.17 19.54 1.59
N LEU A 265 -12.30 20.51 1.88
CA LEU A 265 -12.65 21.94 1.74
C LEU A 265 -12.94 22.32 0.28
N SER A 266 -12.21 21.71 -0.66
CA SER A 266 -12.37 21.93 -2.10
C SER A 266 -13.69 21.40 -2.65
N VAL A 267 -14.29 20.41 -1.99
CA VAL A 267 -15.60 19.87 -2.34
C VAL A 267 -16.72 20.56 -1.56
N LEU A 268 -16.60 20.66 -0.23
CA LEU A 268 -17.66 21.18 0.65
C LEU A 268 -17.93 22.67 0.47
N LEU A 269 -16.89 23.51 0.42
CA LEU A 269 -17.09 24.96 0.35
C LEU A 269 -17.78 25.41 -0.95
N PRO A 270 -17.43 24.89 -2.14
CA PRO A 270 -18.18 25.20 -3.36
C PRO A 270 -19.62 24.69 -3.33
N LEU A 271 -19.91 23.57 -2.68
CA LEU A 271 -21.30 23.07 -2.54
C LEU A 271 -22.17 24.03 -1.72
N ILE A 272 -21.62 24.58 -0.64
CA ILE A 272 -22.34 25.48 0.29
C ILE A 272 -22.41 26.91 -0.27
N THR A 273 -21.29 27.43 -0.77
CA THR A 273 -21.13 28.86 -1.10
C THR A 273 -21.23 29.18 -2.60
N ASN A 274 -21.14 28.16 -3.46
CA ASN A 274 -21.02 28.28 -4.91
C ASN A 274 -19.82 29.12 -5.39
N LYS A 275 -18.75 29.21 -4.59
CA LYS A 275 -17.48 29.91 -4.89
C LYS A 275 -16.32 28.93 -4.95
N ASP A 276 -15.26 29.24 -5.72
CA ASP A 276 -14.08 28.35 -5.85
C ASP A 276 -13.19 28.60 -4.66
N PHE A 277 -13.10 27.65 -3.73
CA PHE A 277 -12.13 27.77 -2.66
C PHE A 277 -10.73 27.42 -3.18
N TYR A 278 -10.55 26.20 -3.70
CA TYR A 278 -9.25 25.69 -4.12
C TYR A 278 -8.57 26.53 -5.19
N CYS A 279 -9.20 26.65 -6.37
CA CYS A 279 -8.59 27.33 -7.53
C CYS A 279 -8.32 28.82 -7.30
N GLN A 280 -9.01 29.45 -6.35
CA GLN A 280 -8.86 30.87 -6.08
C GLN A 280 -7.91 31.14 -4.90
N TYR A 281 -7.93 30.33 -3.84
CA TYR A 281 -7.23 30.63 -2.59
C TYR A 281 -6.09 29.68 -2.26
N VAL A 282 -6.06 28.45 -2.79
CA VAL A 282 -5.10 27.41 -2.37
C VAL A 282 -4.14 27.02 -3.50
N CYS A 283 -4.63 26.89 -4.72
CA CYS A 283 -3.89 26.33 -5.85
C CYS A 283 -2.59 27.11 -6.19
N PRO A 284 -1.40 26.48 -6.13
CA PRO A 284 -0.12 27.14 -6.39
C PRO A 284 0.00 27.63 -7.84
N PHE A 285 -0.39 26.81 -8.82
CA PHE A 285 -0.31 27.21 -10.23
C PHE A 285 -1.30 28.34 -10.59
N GLY A 286 -2.48 28.32 -9.99
CA GLY A 286 -3.48 29.39 -10.12
C GLY A 286 -3.01 30.69 -9.47
N SER A 287 -2.19 30.60 -8.41
CA SER A 287 -1.55 31.73 -7.73
C SER A 287 -0.39 32.29 -8.55
N ALA A 288 0.46 31.44 -9.11
CA ALA A 288 1.57 31.83 -9.98
C ALA A 288 1.09 32.62 -11.21
N GLN A 289 0.05 32.14 -11.91
CA GLN A 289 -0.57 32.87 -13.02
C GLN A 289 -1.13 34.23 -12.60
N GLU A 290 -1.67 34.36 -11.37
CA GLU A 290 -2.16 35.64 -10.86
C GLU A 290 -1.02 36.62 -10.55
N LEU A 291 0.09 36.13 -9.98
CA LEU A 291 1.28 36.93 -9.68
C LEU A 291 1.92 37.45 -10.96
N VAL A 292 2.23 36.57 -11.91
CA VAL A 292 2.77 36.96 -13.22
C VAL A 292 1.80 37.88 -13.95
N GLY A 293 0.50 37.62 -13.80
CA GLY A 293 -0.55 38.47 -14.34
C GLY A 293 -0.57 39.90 -13.80
N LYS A 294 0.06 40.21 -12.67
CA LYS A 294 0.13 41.59 -12.16
C LYS A 294 1.15 42.46 -12.90
N ILE A 295 2.07 41.88 -13.68
CA ILE A 295 3.09 42.60 -14.46
C ILE A 295 2.43 43.55 -15.47
N ASN A 296 1.43 43.07 -16.20
CA ASN A 296 0.66 43.88 -17.13
C ASN A 296 -0.79 44.04 -16.69
N LYS A 297 -1.19 45.29 -16.42
CA LYS A 297 -2.54 45.66 -16.00
C LYS A 297 -3.57 45.68 -17.14
N LYS A 298 -3.13 45.90 -18.39
CA LYS A 298 -3.99 45.94 -19.58
C LYS A 298 -4.05 44.54 -20.21
N LYS A 299 -5.05 43.77 -19.80
CA LYS A 299 -5.27 42.40 -20.26
C LYS A 299 -6.05 42.36 -21.56
N ILE A 300 -5.68 41.43 -22.44
CA ILE A 300 -6.43 41.14 -23.66
C ILE A 300 -7.68 40.37 -23.25
N THR A 301 -8.84 40.83 -23.73
CA THR A 301 -10.13 40.18 -23.48
C THR A 301 -10.76 39.76 -24.80
N PHE A 302 -11.41 38.60 -24.80
CA PHE A 302 -12.12 38.09 -25.96
C PHE A 302 -13.57 38.54 -25.94
N SER A 303 -14.21 38.54 -27.12
CA SER A 303 -15.65 38.76 -27.22
C SER A 303 -16.43 37.77 -26.33
N PRO A 304 -17.61 38.13 -25.80
CA PRO A 304 -18.41 37.24 -24.97
C PRO A 304 -18.71 35.84 -25.58
N PRO A 305 -19.05 35.71 -26.88
CA PRO A 305 -19.28 34.39 -27.47
C PRO A 305 -18.00 33.55 -27.54
N LEU A 306 -16.88 34.15 -27.96
CA LEU A 306 -15.58 33.46 -28.01
C LEU A 306 -15.10 33.05 -26.62
N THR A 307 -15.25 33.91 -25.62
CA THR A 307 -14.96 33.57 -24.22
C THR A 307 -15.76 32.38 -23.73
N LYS A 308 -17.04 32.29 -24.11
CA LYS A 308 -17.90 31.17 -23.71
C LYS A 308 -17.44 29.87 -24.37
N ALA A 309 -17.09 29.92 -25.66
CA ALA A 309 -16.56 28.77 -26.40
C ALA A 309 -15.23 28.27 -25.79
N LEU A 310 -14.27 29.17 -25.55
CA LEU A 310 -12.97 28.81 -24.97
C LEU A 310 -13.09 28.17 -23.57
N LYS A 311 -14.09 28.57 -22.77
CA LYS A 311 -14.35 27.94 -21.46
C LYS A 311 -14.87 26.50 -21.54
N TYR A 312 -15.36 26.06 -22.70
CA TYR A 312 -15.72 24.66 -22.92
C TYR A 312 -14.51 23.77 -23.18
N ILE A 313 -13.38 24.33 -23.65
CA ILE A 313 -12.17 23.58 -23.99
C ILE A 313 -11.69 22.73 -22.81
N ARG A 314 -11.60 23.27 -21.60
CA ARG A 314 -11.21 22.50 -20.39
C ARG A 314 -12.08 21.27 -20.10
N PHE A 315 -13.35 21.28 -20.50
CA PHE A 315 -14.22 20.12 -20.35
C PHE A 315 -14.01 19.11 -21.46
N VAL A 316 -13.75 19.58 -22.69
CA VAL A 316 -13.32 18.72 -23.80
C VAL A 316 -11.98 18.07 -23.46
N PHE A 317 -11.02 18.84 -22.94
CA PHE A 317 -9.72 18.33 -22.52
C PHE A 317 -9.85 17.30 -21.40
N LEU A 318 -10.64 17.59 -20.36
CA LEU A 318 -10.96 16.59 -19.33
C LEU A 318 -11.60 15.33 -19.91
N PHE A 319 -12.53 15.47 -20.87
CA PHE A 319 -13.15 14.32 -21.52
C PHE A 319 -12.17 13.51 -22.36
N VAL A 320 -11.28 14.17 -23.11
CA VAL A 320 -10.22 13.50 -23.88
C VAL A 320 -9.29 12.74 -22.95
N LEU A 321 -8.85 13.35 -21.84
CA LEU A 321 -8.03 12.65 -20.84
C LEU A 321 -8.75 11.44 -20.25
N PHE A 322 -10.06 11.55 -19.96
CA PHE A 322 -10.84 10.38 -19.54
C PHE A 322 -10.94 9.31 -20.62
N VAL A 323 -11.17 9.67 -21.88
CA VAL A 323 -11.22 8.68 -22.98
C VAL A 323 -9.87 8.02 -23.18
N MET A 324 -8.78 8.79 -23.14
CA MET A 324 -7.43 8.22 -23.18
C MET A 324 -7.23 7.25 -22.03
N LEU A 325 -7.66 7.63 -20.80
CA LEU A 325 -7.63 6.73 -19.65
C LEU A 325 -8.37 5.43 -19.97
N VAL A 326 -9.63 5.47 -20.47
CA VAL A 326 -10.43 4.28 -20.86
C VAL A 326 -9.73 3.37 -21.87
N VAL A 327 -9.08 3.95 -22.88
CA VAL A 327 -8.55 3.22 -24.04
C VAL A 327 -7.25 2.47 -23.68
N ALA A 328 -6.80 2.54 -22.42
CA ALA A 328 -5.59 1.87 -21.93
C ALA A 328 -4.37 2.16 -22.81
N VAL A 329 -4.30 3.38 -23.36
CA VAL A 329 -3.05 3.88 -23.91
C VAL A 329 -2.12 4.07 -22.72
N ASP A 330 -0.89 3.60 -22.80
CA ASP A 330 0.10 3.86 -21.76
C ASP A 330 0.49 5.35 -21.82
N PHE A 331 -0.09 6.17 -20.92
CA PHE A 331 0.25 7.59 -20.80
C PHE A 331 0.15 8.08 -19.36
N SER A 332 1.12 8.90 -18.96
CA SER A 332 1.13 9.55 -17.65
C SER A 332 0.26 10.81 -17.67
N VAL A 333 -0.80 10.85 -16.87
CA VAL A 333 -1.68 12.04 -16.69
C VAL A 333 -0.89 13.29 -16.26
N GLU A 334 0.24 13.08 -15.57
CA GLU A 334 1.16 14.11 -15.09
C GLU A 334 1.76 14.97 -16.22
N ASN A 335 1.92 14.40 -17.42
CA ASN A 335 2.46 15.10 -18.58
C ASN A 335 1.49 16.12 -19.18
N PHE A 336 0.22 16.09 -18.76
CA PHE A 336 -0.86 16.91 -19.32
C PHE A 336 -1.32 18.04 -18.39
N GLU A 337 -0.68 18.22 -17.23
CA GLU A 337 -0.91 19.36 -16.37
C GLU A 337 0.40 20.01 -15.90
N PRO A 338 0.51 21.35 -15.89
CA PRO A 338 1.73 22.07 -15.52
C PRO A 338 1.99 22.08 -14.00
N PHE A 339 1.31 21.24 -13.23
CA PHE A 339 1.44 21.20 -11.77
C PHE A 339 2.75 20.53 -11.34
N SER A 340 3.17 19.47 -12.06
CA SER A 340 4.44 18.78 -11.80
C SER A 340 5.66 19.69 -12.01
N ALA A 341 5.53 20.79 -12.76
CA ALA A 341 6.60 21.79 -12.92
C ALA A 341 7.08 22.45 -11.60
N PHE A 342 6.30 22.37 -10.52
CA PHE A 342 6.77 22.79 -9.18
C PHE A 342 7.78 21.82 -8.56
N LYS A 343 7.80 20.57 -9.04
CA LYS A 343 8.78 19.53 -8.71
C LYS A 343 9.77 19.40 -9.87
N PHE A 344 10.62 20.40 -10.05
CA PHE A 344 11.48 20.54 -11.23
C PHE A 344 12.42 19.35 -11.45
N GLU A 345 12.78 18.63 -10.39
CA GLU A 345 13.62 17.41 -10.43
C GLU A 345 12.90 16.23 -11.11
N PHE A 346 11.55 16.22 -11.09
CA PHE A 346 10.74 15.12 -11.61
C PHE A 346 9.87 15.53 -12.81
N ALA A 347 9.93 16.80 -13.23
CA ALA A 347 9.07 17.33 -14.29
C ALA A 347 9.69 17.10 -15.67
N SER A 348 8.93 16.49 -16.59
CA SER A 348 9.38 16.36 -17.97
C SER A 348 9.61 17.74 -18.62
N VAL A 349 10.57 17.81 -19.54
CA VAL A 349 10.90 19.04 -20.29
C VAL A 349 9.66 19.63 -20.95
N THR A 350 8.77 18.78 -21.48
CA THR A 350 7.50 19.18 -22.08
C THR A 350 6.59 19.93 -21.08
N VAL A 351 6.48 19.43 -19.84
CA VAL A 351 5.69 20.08 -18.78
C VAL A 351 6.32 21.41 -18.36
N LEU A 352 7.65 21.47 -18.24
CA LEU A 352 8.36 22.71 -17.94
C LEU A 352 8.12 23.78 -19.02
N ILE A 353 8.23 23.42 -20.30
CA ILE A 353 7.92 24.31 -21.43
C ILE A 353 6.45 24.76 -21.36
N LEU A 354 5.51 23.83 -21.16
CA LEU A 354 4.10 24.15 -21.02
C LEU A 354 3.84 25.16 -19.88
N ALA A 355 4.43 24.94 -18.71
CA ALA A 355 4.31 25.83 -17.56
C ALA A 355 4.85 27.23 -17.88
N LEU A 356 6.04 27.33 -18.48
CA LEU A 356 6.64 28.60 -18.88
C LEU A 356 5.79 29.35 -19.90
N VAL A 357 5.31 28.67 -20.94
CA VAL A 357 4.42 29.25 -21.96
C VAL A 357 3.13 29.76 -21.33
N VAL A 358 2.50 28.99 -20.44
CA VAL A 358 1.28 29.39 -19.74
C VAL A 358 1.51 30.60 -18.82
N LEU A 359 2.63 30.61 -18.09
CA LEU A 359 2.99 31.74 -17.22
C LEU A 359 3.25 32.99 -18.06
N PHE A 360 3.97 32.88 -19.18
CA PHE A 360 4.15 33.98 -20.12
C PHE A 360 2.81 34.50 -20.67
N LEU A 361 1.92 33.63 -21.12
CA LEU A 361 0.58 34.00 -21.57
C LEU A 361 -0.25 34.68 -20.47
N SER A 362 0.00 34.37 -19.19
CA SER A 362 -0.67 35.00 -18.05
C SER A 362 -0.33 36.49 -17.90
N ILE A 363 0.76 36.97 -18.52
CA ILE A 363 1.08 38.40 -18.63
C ILE A 363 0.02 39.10 -19.49
N PHE A 364 -0.48 38.48 -20.54
CA PHE A 364 -1.44 39.10 -21.48
C PHE A 364 -2.89 38.73 -21.19
N PHE A 365 -3.13 37.52 -20.70
CA PHE A 365 -4.46 36.97 -20.44
C PHE A 365 -4.69 36.68 -18.96
N ASN A 366 -5.95 36.76 -18.52
CA ASN A 366 -6.30 36.45 -17.13
C ASN A 366 -6.41 34.93 -16.91
N LYS A 367 -5.35 34.34 -16.30
CA LYS A 367 -5.24 32.92 -15.92
C LYS A 367 -5.63 31.97 -17.07
N PRO A 368 -4.93 32.02 -18.22
CA PRO A 368 -5.31 31.28 -19.42
C PRO A 368 -5.49 29.78 -19.17
N TRP A 369 -4.60 29.14 -18.41
CA TRP A 369 -4.73 27.72 -18.08
C TRP A 369 -5.95 27.43 -17.21
N CYS A 370 -6.05 28.08 -16.03
CA CYS A 370 -7.17 27.83 -15.11
C CYS A 370 -8.54 28.13 -15.75
N ARG A 371 -8.59 29.08 -16.68
CA ARG A 371 -9.83 29.53 -17.32
C ARG A 371 -10.24 28.64 -18.50
N PHE A 372 -9.29 28.13 -19.28
CA PHE A 372 -9.58 27.51 -20.58
C PHE A 372 -9.10 26.07 -20.71
N PHE A 373 -8.08 25.63 -19.98
CA PHE A 373 -7.47 24.32 -20.19
C PHE A 373 -7.45 23.41 -18.95
N CYS A 374 -7.40 23.94 -17.73
CA CYS A 374 -7.20 23.15 -16.51
C CYS A 374 -8.28 22.07 -16.30
N PRO A 375 -7.93 20.76 -16.41
CA PRO A 375 -8.89 19.68 -16.27
C PRO A 375 -9.24 19.44 -14.79
N THR A 376 -8.29 19.58 -13.86
CA THR A 376 -8.57 19.59 -12.40
C THR A 376 -9.64 20.65 -12.03
N GLY A 377 -9.47 21.88 -12.52
CA GLY A 377 -10.44 22.96 -12.28
C GLY A 377 -11.78 22.75 -12.99
N ALA A 378 -11.79 22.03 -14.12
CA ALA A 378 -13.02 21.61 -14.78
C ALA A 378 -13.76 20.60 -13.91
N LEU A 379 -13.08 19.56 -13.42
CA LEU A 379 -13.60 18.51 -12.53
C LEU A 379 -14.23 19.11 -11.26
N LEU A 380 -13.49 19.95 -10.53
CA LEU A 380 -14.02 20.62 -9.32
C LEU A 380 -15.22 21.52 -9.62
N SER A 381 -15.28 22.11 -10.83
CA SER A 381 -16.42 22.93 -11.23
C SER A 381 -17.67 22.14 -11.64
N LEU A 382 -17.53 20.84 -11.94
CA LEU A 382 -18.68 19.95 -12.22
C LEU A 382 -19.55 19.79 -10.97
N LEU A 383 -18.93 19.74 -9.78
CA LEU A 383 -19.54 19.56 -8.46
C LEU A 383 -20.47 20.71 -8.02
N ARG A 384 -20.65 21.75 -8.84
CA ARG A 384 -21.42 22.95 -8.50
C ARG A 384 -22.85 22.97 -9.06
N GLY A 385 -23.76 23.55 -8.28
CA GLY A 385 -25.10 23.95 -8.72
C GLY A 385 -25.13 25.27 -9.52
N LYS A 386 -26.06 25.41 -10.48
CA LYS A 386 -26.22 26.66 -11.25
C LYS A 386 -26.55 27.84 -10.31
N SER A 387 -25.79 28.92 -10.44
CA SER A 387 -26.15 30.23 -9.92
C SER A 387 -27.32 30.80 -10.75
N GLY A 388 -28.54 30.56 -10.29
CA GLY A 388 -29.74 31.22 -10.79
C GLY A 388 -30.06 32.43 -9.92
N LYS A 389 -29.95 33.65 -10.47
CA LYS A 389 -30.57 34.86 -9.94
C LYS A 389 -32.10 34.67 -9.95
N THR A 390 -32.65 34.12 -8.87
CA THR A 390 -34.05 34.30 -8.49
C THR A 390 -34.10 34.61 -7.01
N LYS A 391 -34.52 35.84 -6.70
CA LYS A 391 -34.94 36.29 -5.37
C LYS A 391 -36.21 35.51 -5.01
N LYS A 392 -36.17 34.69 -3.96
CA LYS A 392 -37.30 34.41 -3.04
C LYS A 392 -36.80 33.65 -1.81
N LYS A 393 -37.31 34.06 -0.65
CA LYS A 393 -37.07 33.47 0.68
C LYS A 393 -37.64 32.05 0.70
N GLY A 394 -36.81 31.10 1.11
CA GLY A 394 -37.11 29.67 1.16
C GLY A 394 -35.85 28.89 0.81
N ILE A 395 -35.47 27.92 1.65
CA ILE A 395 -34.30 27.05 1.42
C ILE A 395 -34.47 26.44 0.03
N LYS A 396 -33.63 26.88 -0.92
CA LYS A 396 -33.71 26.48 -2.33
C LYS A 396 -33.56 24.96 -2.38
N THR A 397 -34.49 24.27 -3.03
CA THR A 397 -34.44 22.82 -3.32
C THR A 397 -33.09 22.38 -3.91
N GLY A 398 -32.38 23.26 -4.63
CA GLY A 398 -31.01 23.00 -5.11
C GLY A 398 -29.93 23.00 -4.03
N LEU A 399 -30.07 23.77 -2.95
CA LEU A 399 -29.18 23.71 -1.79
C LEU A 399 -29.43 22.43 -1.00
N LEU A 400 -30.69 22.03 -0.86
CA LEU A 400 -31.07 20.76 -0.22
C LEU A 400 -30.52 19.56 -1.02
N ILE A 401 -30.65 19.57 -2.35
CA ILE A 401 -30.09 18.52 -3.22
C ILE A 401 -28.56 18.49 -3.17
N ASN A 402 -27.88 19.64 -3.10
CA ASN A 402 -26.42 19.69 -3.00
C ASN A 402 -25.91 19.28 -1.61
N ILE A 403 -26.65 19.59 -0.55
CA ILE A 403 -26.38 19.10 0.80
C ILE A 403 -26.62 17.59 0.84
N ILE A 404 -27.71 17.10 0.26
CA ILE A 404 -27.98 15.67 0.15
C ILE A 404 -26.89 14.98 -0.67
N LEU A 405 -26.42 15.55 -1.79
CA LEU A 405 -25.29 15.02 -2.58
C LEU A 405 -23.97 15.05 -1.81
N GLY A 406 -23.66 16.14 -1.09
CA GLY A 406 -22.45 16.23 -0.27
C GLY A 406 -22.48 15.27 0.91
N VAL A 407 -23.63 15.14 1.57
CA VAL A 407 -23.87 14.17 2.66
C VAL A 407 -23.90 12.75 2.10
N SER A 408 -24.44 12.49 0.92
CA SER A 408 -24.41 11.14 0.32
C SER A 408 -23.04 10.77 -0.22
N VAL A 409 -22.20 11.72 -0.65
CA VAL A 409 -20.78 11.46 -0.93
C VAL A 409 -20.01 11.22 0.38
N LEU A 410 -20.25 12.00 1.43
CA LEU A 410 -19.64 11.76 2.74
C LEU A 410 -20.13 10.46 3.39
N VAL A 411 -21.41 10.10 3.20
CA VAL A 411 -22.00 8.83 3.62
C VAL A 411 -21.52 7.72 2.73
N LEU A 412 -21.28 7.91 1.43
CA LEU A 412 -20.64 6.89 0.59
C LEU A 412 -19.18 6.68 0.97
N ILE A 413 -18.45 7.73 1.36
CA ILE A 413 -17.07 7.64 1.87
C ILE A 413 -17.07 7.00 3.27
N TYR A 414 -18.01 7.36 4.14
CA TYR A 414 -18.15 6.80 5.48
C TYR A 414 -18.71 5.38 5.47
N VAL A 415 -19.63 5.07 4.56
CA VAL A 415 -20.09 3.71 4.26
C VAL A 415 -18.96 2.95 3.59
N ASN A 416 -18.13 3.52 2.71
CA ASN A 416 -16.90 2.86 2.25
C ASN A 416 -15.93 2.59 3.39
N PHE A 417 -15.86 3.49 4.37
CA PHE A 417 -15.04 3.32 5.57
C PHE A 417 -15.60 2.26 6.53
N LEU A 418 -16.93 2.12 6.62
CA LEU A 418 -17.62 1.08 7.40
C LEU A 418 -17.69 -0.26 6.66
N THR A 419 -17.86 -0.25 5.34
CA THR A 419 -17.71 -1.43 4.48
C THR A 419 -16.24 -1.79 4.33
N ASN A 420 -15.27 -0.92 4.66
CA ASN A 420 -13.90 -1.36 4.91
C ASN A 420 -13.80 -2.28 6.14
N ASP A 421 -14.75 -2.19 7.08
CA ASP A 421 -14.82 -3.05 8.28
C ASP A 421 -15.74 -4.28 8.05
N ASP A 422 -16.65 -4.22 7.07
CA ASP A 422 -17.61 -5.29 6.73
C ASP A 422 -17.28 -6.06 5.42
N GLN A 423 -16.57 -5.48 4.45
CA GLN A 423 -16.05 -6.18 3.24
C GLN A 423 -14.75 -6.93 3.52
N VAL A 424 -14.01 -6.53 4.56
CA VAL A 424 -13.01 -7.40 5.21
C VAL A 424 -13.69 -8.66 5.79
N LYS A 425 -14.99 -8.62 6.10
CA LYS A 425 -15.75 -9.75 6.64
C LYS A 425 -16.51 -10.59 5.59
N GLU A 426 -16.98 -10.00 4.49
CA GLU A 426 -17.81 -10.73 3.51
C GLU A 426 -17.07 -11.25 2.27
N THR A 427 -15.93 -10.66 1.87
CA THR A 427 -15.14 -11.15 0.72
C THR A 427 -14.29 -12.38 1.07
N SER A 428 -14.28 -12.81 2.33
CA SER A 428 -13.53 -13.97 2.83
C SER A 428 -14.18 -15.33 2.56
N LYS A 429 -15.35 -15.38 1.90
CA LYS A 429 -16.19 -16.59 1.89
C LYS A 429 -16.14 -17.47 0.65
N LYS A 430 -15.11 -17.36 -0.20
CA LYS A 430 -14.79 -18.41 -1.19
C LYS A 430 -13.29 -18.67 -1.27
N GLU A 431 -12.93 -19.79 -0.64
CA GLU A 431 -11.71 -20.62 -0.79
C GLU A 431 -10.46 -19.92 -1.32
N THR A 432 -9.72 -19.30 -0.40
CA THR A 432 -8.25 -19.37 -0.32
C THR A 432 -7.92 -19.18 1.15
N ILE A 433 -7.09 -20.04 1.72
CA ILE A 433 -6.67 -19.97 3.14
C ILE A 433 -6.02 -18.60 3.38
N ILE A 434 -6.74 -17.70 4.04
CA ILE A 434 -6.23 -16.38 4.42
C ILE A 434 -5.03 -16.62 5.35
N MET A 435 -3.91 -15.94 5.11
CA MET A 435 -2.76 -15.95 6.00
C MET A 435 -2.43 -14.50 6.32
N ASN A 436 -2.71 -14.07 7.55
CA ASN A 436 -2.49 -12.69 8.00
C ASN A 436 -1.00 -12.40 8.29
N ASN A 437 -0.66 -11.13 8.50
CA ASN A 437 0.67 -10.73 8.97
C ASN A 437 1.02 -11.47 10.28
N ALA A 438 2.22 -12.06 10.38
CA ALA A 438 2.61 -12.93 11.50
C ALA A 438 2.42 -12.27 12.88
N LEU A 439 2.74 -10.98 13.04
CA LEU A 439 2.54 -10.27 14.31
C LEU A 439 1.06 -10.09 14.64
N GLU A 440 0.24 -9.85 13.61
CA GLU A 440 -1.21 -9.74 13.78
C GLU A 440 -1.80 -11.08 14.24
N VAL A 441 -1.41 -12.20 13.64
CA VAL A 441 -1.81 -13.55 14.08
C VAL A 441 -1.42 -13.77 15.55
N ILE A 442 -0.18 -13.46 15.91
CA ILE A 442 0.33 -13.63 17.28
C ILE A 442 -0.49 -12.81 18.29
N HIS A 443 -0.79 -11.55 17.97
CA HIS A 443 -1.53 -10.65 18.86
C HIS A 443 -3.03 -10.95 18.91
N ASN A 444 -3.63 -11.43 17.82
CA ASN A 444 -5.04 -11.77 17.74
C ASN A 444 -5.37 -13.18 18.26
N ARG A 445 -4.38 -14.09 18.30
CA ARG A 445 -4.56 -15.46 18.79
C ARG A 445 -5.19 -15.46 20.16
N LYS A 446 -6.32 -16.15 20.28
CA LYS A 446 -7.09 -16.33 21.50
C LYS A 446 -7.41 -17.81 21.74
N SER A 447 -7.78 -18.16 22.96
CA SER A 447 -8.24 -19.53 23.25
C SER A 447 -9.73 -19.61 22.99
N VAL A 448 -10.10 -20.29 21.90
CA VAL A 448 -11.49 -20.47 21.48
C VAL A 448 -12.06 -21.72 22.13
N ARG A 449 -13.25 -21.60 22.75
CA ARG A 449 -13.96 -22.70 23.41
C ARG A 449 -15.40 -22.87 22.92
N HIS A 450 -15.84 -22.00 22.02
CA HIS A 450 -17.16 -22.02 21.42
C HIS A 450 -16.99 -22.12 19.91
N PHE A 451 -17.48 -23.23 19.33
CA PHE A 451 -17.31 -23.54 17.91
C PHE A 451 -18.67 -23.59 17.21
N THR A 452 -18.69 -23.30 15.92
CA THR A 452 -19.83 -23.59 15.05
C THR A 452 -19.76 -25.05 14.56
N TYR A 453 -20.80 -25.49 13.86
CA TYR A 453 -20.84 -26.82 13.23
C TYR A 453 -20.20 -26.88 11.84
N GLU A 454 -19.49 -25.82 11.42
CA GLU A 454 -18.80 -25.81 10.13
C GLU A 454 -17.58 -26.74 10.16
N PRO A 455 -17.40 -27.60 9.14
CA PRO A 455 -16.34 -28.60 9.12
C PRO A 455 -14.94 -27.98 9.01
N VAL A 456 -13.95 -28.67 9.56
CA VAL A 456 -12.53 -28.39 9.31
C VAL A 456 -12.04 -29.45 8.34
N THR A 457 -11.44 -29.04 7.22
CA THR A 457 -11.02 -29.97 6.17
C THR A 457 -9.74 -30.71 6.56
N GLU A 458 -9.52 -31.89 5.94
CA GLU A 458 -8.29 -32.65 6.13
C GLU A 458 -7.05 -31.86 5.69
N GLU A 459 -7.13 -31.14 4.57
CA GLU A 459 -6.08 -30.24 4.09
C GLU A 459 -5.73 -29.14 5.10
N GLN A 460 -6.73 -28.57 5.77
CA GLN A 460 -6.49 -27.60 6.83
C GLN A 460 -5.76 -28.24 8.02
N LEU A 461 -6.19 -29.44 8.44
CA LEU A 461 -5.57 -30.17 9.55
C LEU A 461 -4.13 -30.57 9.24
N GLU A 462 -3.85 -31.05 8.03
CA GLU A 462 -2.48 -31.32 7.58
C GLU A 462 -1.62 -30.06 7.60
N THR A 463 -2.16 -28.94 7.11
CA THR A 463 -1.46 -27.64 7.09
C THR A 463 -1.11 -27.18 8.50
N ILE A 464 -2.05 -27.32 9.44
CA ILE A 464 -1.85 -27.00 10.86
C ILE A 464 -0.77 -27.90 11.48
N VAL A 465 -0.80 -29.21 11.19
CA VAL A 465 0.21 -30.15 11.71
C VAL A 465 1.59 -29.89 11.10
N LYS A 466 1.68 -29.59 9.80
CA LYS A 466 2.94 -29.17 9.13
C LYS A 466 3.54 -27.93 9.78
N ALA A 467 2.71 -26.95 10.15
CA ALA A 467 3.17 -25.78 10.90
C ALA A 467 3.71 -26.16 12.29
N GLY A 468 3.05 -27.11 12.97
CA GLY A 468 3.55 -27.72 14.20
C GLY A 468 4.95 -28.31 14.03
N MET A 469 5.14 -29.15 13.01
CA MET A 469 6.43 -29.78 12.68
C MET A 469 7.55 -28.81 12.28
N ALA A 470 7.23 -27.54 12.01
CA ALA A 470 8.23 -26.50 11.73
C ALA A 470 8.84 -25.87 12.99
N ALA A 471 8.44 -26.31 14.19
CA ALA A 471 8.97 -25.80 15.45
C ALA A 471 10.43 -26.25 15.69
N PRO A 472 11.22 -25.48 16.48
CA PRO A 472 12.57 -25.88 16.86
C PRO A 472 12.54 -27.07 17.82
N THR A 473 13.53 -27.97 17.70
CA THR A 473 13.72 -29.08 18.66
C THR A 473 15.13 -29.17 19.19
N ALA A 474 15.23 -29.60 20.44
CA ALA A 474 16.51 -29.87 21.06
C ALA A 474 17.29 -30.91 20.24
N ARG A 475 18.49 -30.51 19.80
CA ARG A 475 19.41 -31.34 18.98
C ARG A 475 18.78 -31.86 17.68
N ASN A 476 17.74 -31.20 17.18
CA ASN A 476 16.98 -31.64 16.01
C ASN A 476 16.42 -33.07 16.11
N LEU A 477 16.10 -33.53 17.33
CA LEU A 477 15.64 -34.92 17.56
C LEU A 477 14.21 -35.18 17.06
N GLN A 478 13.42 -34.12 16.86
CA GLN A 478 12.06 -34.20 16.34
C GLN A 478 11.20 -35.23 17.10
N PRO A 479 11.08 -35.11 18.45
CA PRO A 479 10.37 -36.09 19.26
C PRO A 479 8.85 -35.95 19.14
N TRP A 480 8.32 -35.00 18.37
CA TRP A 480 6.88 -34.82 18.23
C TRP A 480 6.20 -36.01 17.53
N ALA A 481 5.01 -36.33 17.99
CA ALA A 481 4.06 -37.21 17.34
C ALA A 481 2.66 -36.59 17.45
N PHE A 482 1.82 -36.82 16.45
CA PHE A 482 0.49 -36.22 16.40
C PHE A 482 -0.58 -37.29 16.18
N VAL A 483 -1.72 -37.14 16.86
CA VAL A 483 -2.95 -37.87 16.53
C VAL A 483 -4.01 -36.86 16.15
N VAL A 484 -4.45 -36.90 14.90
CA VAL A 484 -5.56 -36.07 14.39
C VAL A 484 -6.86 -36.87 14.52
N VAL A 485 -7.84 -36.31 15.22
CA VAL A 485 -9.13 -36.96 15.49
C VAL A 485 -10.24 -36.14 14.86
N THR A 486 -10.89 -36.71 13.85
CA THR A 486 -12.10 -36.17 13.21
C THR A 486 -13.33 -37.04 13.49
N ASP A 487 -13.13 -38.22 14.09
CA ASP A 487 -14.20 -39.13 14.48
C ASP A 487 -15.02 -38.54 15.64
N ARG A 488 -16.32 -38.34 15.40
CA ARG A 488 -17.24 -37.71 16.35
C ARG A 488 -17.36 -38.49 17.66
N GLY A 489 -17.32 -39.82 17.60
CA GLY A 489 -17.41 -40.70 18.77
C GLY A 489 -16.20 -40.49 19.69
N LYS A 490 -14.99 -40.60 19.14
CA LYS A 490 -13.73 -40.37 19.88
C LYS A 490 -13.64 -38.97 20.46
N LEU A 491 -14.07 -37.94 19.73
CA LEU A 491 -14.08 -36.58 20.25
C LEU A 491 -15.03 -36.43 21.45
N ASN A 492 -16.18 -37.11 21.43
CA ASN A 492 -17.12 -37.13 22.55
C ASN A 492 -16.57 -37.91 23.74
N ASP A 493 -15.95 -39.08 23.50
CA ASP A 493 -15.31 -39.87 24.55
C ASP A 493 -14.19 -39.07 25.26
N LEU A 494 -13.37 -38.35 24.48
CA LEU A 494 -12.35 -37.44 24.99
C LEU A 494 -12.98 -36.26 25.78
N ALA A 495 -14.07 -35.67 25.26
CA ALA A 495 -14.80 -34.61 25.94
C ALA A 495 -15.33 -35.08 27.30
N ASP A 496 -15.91 -36.28 27.36
CA ASP A 496 -16.46 -36.87 28.58
C ASP A 496 -15.37 -37.13 29.62
N ALA A 497 -14.27 -37.77 29.19
CA ALA A 497 -13.19 -38.16 30.09
C ALA A 497 -12.36 -36.98 30.61
N LEU A 498 -12.22 -35.90 29.84
CA LEU A 498 -11.36 -34.76 30.21
C LEU A 498 -12.15 -33.65 30.95
N PRO A 499 -11.68 -33.17 32.11
CA PRO A 499 -12.43 -32.24 32.95
C PRO A 499 -12.58 -30.84 32.33
N TYR A 500 -11.59 -30.40 31.55
CA TYR A 500 -11.51 -29.04 31.00
C TYR A 500 -11.49 -28.98 29.48
N ALA A 501 -11.79 -30.09 28.80
CA ALA A 501 -11.83 -30.17 27.34
C ALA A 501 -13.27 -30.34 26.79
N LYS A 502 -14.28 -29.86 27.53
CA LYS A 502 -15.71 -30.05 27.19
C LYS A 502 -16.12 -29.43 25.85
N MET A 503 -15.39 -28.41 25.39
CA MET A 503 -15.60 -27.83 24.05
C MET A 503 -15.35 -28.83 22.91
N LEU A 504 -14.73 -29.98 23.19
CA LEU A 504 -14.60 -31.07 22.23
C LEU A 504 -15.96 -31.57 21.72
N PHE A 505 -17.06 -31.44 22.49
CA PHE A 505 -18.40 -31.78 22.01
C PHE A 505 -18.80 -31.00 20.76
N ASP A 506 -18.38 -29.74 20.66
CA ASP A 506 -18.73 -28.83 19.57
C ASP A 506 -17.61 -28.67 18.53
N ALA A 507 -16.36 -28.96 18.89
CA ALA A 507 -15.21 -28.89 17.96
C ALA A 507 -15.32 -29.94 16.85
N GLN A 508 -14.95 -29.61 15.61
CA GLN A 508 -15.04 -30.55 14.49
C GLN A 508 -13.81 -31.45 14.32
N ALA A 509 -12.70 -31.09 14.96
CA ALA A 509 -11.51 -31.92 15.02
C ALA A 509 -10.76 -31.70 16.33
N ALA A 510 -9.82 -32.59 16.63
CA ALA A 510 -8.82 -32.37 17.65
C ALA A 510 -7.44 -32.84 17.17
N ILE A 511 -6.40 -32.11 17.57
CA ILE A 511 -5.00 -32.51 17.36
C ILE A 511 -4.42 -32.80 18.74
N ILE A 512 -3.95 -34.02 18.95
CA ILE A 512 -3.25 -34.42 20.16
C ILE A 512 -1.76 -34.32 19.85
N VAL A 513 -1.06 -33.44 20.56
CA VAL A 513 0.40 -33.33 20.47
C VAL A 513 1.01 -34.25 21.51
N CYS A 514 1.87 -35.16 21.07
CA CYS A 514 2.56 -36.14 21.88
C CYS A 514 4.08 -36.02 21.72
N GLY A 515 4.82 -36.42 22.75
CA GLY A 515 6.24 -36.70 22.64
C GLY A 515 6.51 -38.20 22.50
N ASP A 516 7.43 -38.55 21.62
CA ASP A 516 8.02 -39.88 21.45
C ASP A 516 9.27 -40.01 22.33
N MET A 517 9.14 -40.80 23.39
CA MET A 517 10.19 -40.97 24.38
C MET A 517 11.37 -41.80 23.87
N GLU A 518 11.25 -42.50 22.74
CA GLU A 518 12.38 -43.20 22.11
C GLU A 518 13.32 -42.22 21.37
N LYS A 519 12.78 -41.08 20.93
CA LYS A 519 13.54 -40.02 20.25
C LYS A 519 13.98 -38.90 21.17
N ALA A 520 13.20 -38.61 22.21
CA ALA A 520 13.47 -37.52 23.13
C ALA A 520 14.86 -37.65 23.78
N ALA A 521 15.54 -36.51 24.00
CA ALA A 521 16.82 -36.50 24.69
C ALA A 521 16.69 -37.07 26.11
N THR A 522 17.42 -38.15 26.40
CA THR A 522 17.36 -38.86 27.69
C THR A 522 18.44 -38.44 28.70
N ASP A 523 19.44 -37.70 28.25
CA ASP A 523 20.64 -37.32 29.02
C ASP A 523 20.56 -35.94 29.69
N VAL A 524 19.61 -35.11 29.27
CA VAL A 524 19.36 -33.76 29.81
C VAL A 524 17.94 -33.76 30.35
N ASP A 525 17.75 -33.28 31.59
CA ASP A 525 16.49 -33.15 32.34
C ASP A 525 15.22 -33.60 31.57
N SER A 526 14.62 -34.74 32.00
CA SER A 526 13.65 -35.61 31.29
C SER A 526 12.38 -35.00 30.66
N THR A 527 12.31 -33.68 30.55
CA THR A 527 11.19 -32.86 30.11
C THR A 527 11.49 -32.01 28.87
N TYR A 528 12.63 -32.17 28.18
CA TYR A 528 12.91 -31.42 26.94
C TYR A 528 11.83 -31.61 25.88
N TRP A 529 11.30 -32.83 25.74
CA TRP A 529 10.16 -33.10 24.86
C TRP A 529 8.94 -32.22 25.18
N VAL A 530 8.76 -31.79 26.43
CA VAL A 530 7.68 -30.87 26.82
C VAL A 530 7.95 -29.48 26.24
N LYS A 531 9.20 -29.02 26.23
CA LYS A 531 9.59 -27.71 25.66
C LYS A 531 9.40 -27.70 24.15
N ASP A 532 9.91 -28.74 23.50
CA ASP A 532 9.74 -28.97 22.06
C ASP A 532 8.23 -28.98 21.76
N CYS A 533 7.46 -29.92 22.34
CA CYS A 533 6.02 -30.03 22.09
C CYS A 533 5.20 -28.80 22.48
N SER A 534 5.70 -27.95 23.36
CA SER A 534 5.09 -26.64 23.64
C SER A 534 5.29 -25.64 22.49
N ALA A 535 6.47 -25.62 21.87
CA ALA A 535 6.75 -24.81 20.69
C ALA A 535 5.92 -25.31 19.49
N GLU A 536 5.89 -26.63 19.24
CA GLU A 536 5.01 -27.23 18.22
C GLU A 536 3.54 -26.84 18.42
N THR A 537 3.07 -26.93 19.67
CA THR A 537 1.69 -26.56 20.00
C THR A 537 1.43 -25.08 19.72
N GLN A 538 2.37 -24.19 20.04
CA GLN A 538 2.20 -22.77 19.77
C GLN A 538 2.15 -22.49 18.26
N ASN A 539 2.96 -23.17 17.45
CA ASN A 539 2.87 -23.07 15.99
C ASN A 539 1.51 -23.55 15.47
N ILE A 540 1.00 -24.67 15.99
CA ILE A 540 -0.35 -25.18 15.68
C ILE A 540 -1.40 -24.11 15.99
N LEU A 541 -1.36 -23.50 17.18
CA LEU A 541 -2.34 -22.48 17.58
C LEU A 541 -2.27 -21.22 16.71
N LEU A 542 -1.07 -20.82 16.26
CA LEU A 542 -0.90 -19.70 15.34
C LEU A 542 -1.40 -20.02 13.93
N ALA A 543 -1.12 -21.22 13.43
CA ALA A 543 -1.63 -21.67 12.13
C ALA A 543 -3.16 -21.77 12.13
N VAL A 544 -3.76 -22.29 13.20
CA VAL A 544 -5.22 -22.27 13.36
C VAL A 544 -5.78 -20.85 13.29
N GLU A 545 -5.20 -19.90 14.03
CA GLU A 545 -5.65 -18.51 14.03
C GLU A 545 -5.46 -17.83 12.66
N SER A 546 -4.32 -18.08 11.98
CA SER A 546 -4.07 -17.47 10.67
C SER A 546 -5.11 -17.88 9.65
N MET A 547 -5.59 -19.12 9.73
CA MET A 547 -6.61 -19.71 8.86
C MET A 547 -8.04 -19.33 9.24
N GLY A 548 -8.23 -18.42 10.21
CA GLY A 548 -9.55 -18.00 10.70
C GLY A 548 -10.28 -19.04 11.55
N LEU A 549 -9.58 -20.12 11.94
CA LEU A 549 -10.10 -21.16 12.81
C LEU A 549 -9.85 -20.78 14.28
N GLY A 550 -10.46 -21.55 15.18
CA GLY A 550 -10.30 -21.42 16.62
C GLY A 550 -9.72 -22.69 17.22
N ALA A 551 -8.85 -22.53 18.22
CA ALA A 551 -8.37 -23.62 19.04
C ALA A 551 -8.06 -23.21 20.47
N VAL A 552 -7.85 -24.20 21.32
CA VAL A 552 -7.42 -24.02 22.70
C VAL A 552 -6.49 -25.13 23.14
N TRP A 553 -5.40 -24.79 23.81
CA TRP A 553 -4.58 -25.76 24.52
C TRP A 553 -5.37 -26.32 25.71
N THR A 554 -5.67 -27.62 25.71
CA THR A 554 -6.16 -28.33 26.90
C THR A 554 -5.11 -29.32 27.39
N ALA A 555 -4.63 -29.13 28.63
CA ALA A 555 -3.47 -29.87 29.13
C ALA A 555 -3.84 -31.32 29.46
N ALA A 556 -3.08 -32.27 28.91
CA ALA A 556 -3.05 -33.67 29.33
C ALA A 556 -1.90 -33.86 30.33
N PHE A 557 -0.65 -33.71 29.89
CA PHE A 557 0.52 -33.66 30.77
C PHE A 557 0.49 -32.40 31.67
N PRO A 558 1.02 -32.45 32.91
CA PRO A 558 1.63 -33.60 33.61
C PRO A 558 0.64 -34.49 34.38
N TYR A 559 -0.66 -34.39 34.11
CA TYR A 559 -1.69 -34.99 34.94
C TYR A 559 -2.02 -36.41 34.47
N ALA A 560 -1.62 -37.43 35.24
CA ALA A 560 -1.90 -38.83 34.91
C ALA A 560 -3.40 -39.11 34.68
N GLU A 561 -4.27 -38.49 35.48
CA GLU A 561 -5.73 -38.57 35.35
C GLU A 561 -6.27 -38.04 34.00
N ARG A 562 -5.50 -37.22 33.29
CA ARG A 562 -5.84 -36.70 31.95
C ARG A 562 -5.09 -37.39 30.84
N MET A 563 -3.85 -37.82 31.10
CA MET A 563 -3.05 -38.56 30.13
C MET A 563 -3.60 -39.96 29.90
N ASN A 564 -3.97 -40.70 30.96
CA ASN A 564 -4.42 -42.08 30.85
C ASN A 564 -5.67 -42.23 29.97
N PRO A 565 -6.73 -41.41 30.11
CA PRO A 565 -7.87 -41.49 29.21
C PRO A 565 -7.50 -41.22 27.74
N VAL A 566 -6.60 -40.27 27.47
CA VAL A 566 -6.15 -39.99 26.08
C VAL A 566 -5.38 -41.19 25.52
N ILE A 567 -4.53 -41.83 26.33
CA ILE A 567 -3.79 -43.05 25.96
C ILE A 567 -4.76 -44.20 25.66
N GLU A 568 -5.73 -44.44 26.52
CA GLU A 568 -6.69 -45.54 26.38
C GLU A 568 -7.63 -45.34 25.19
N ILE A 569 -8.24 -44.16 25.05
CA ILE A 569 -9.21 -43.85 23.98
C ILE A 569 -8.53 -43.90 22.60
N LEU A 570 -7.29 -43.41 22.49
CA LEU A 570 -6.55 -43.35 21.23
C LEU A 570 -5.61 -44.54 21.01
N ASN A 571 -5.53 -45.47 21.96
CA ASN A 571 -4.62 -46.62 21.95
C ASN A 571 -3.15 -46.22 21.67
N LEU A 572 -2.64 -45.23 22.41
CA LEU A 572 -1.27 -44.76 22.23
C LEU A 572 -0.23 -45.81 22.71
N PRO A 573 0.89 -46.01 22.00
CA PRO A 573 1.99 -46.83 22.47
C PRO A 573 2.61 -46.32 23.79
N GLU A 574 3.23 -47.20 24.58
CA GLU A 574 3.79 -46.86 25.90
C GLU A 574 4.85 -45.73 25.86
N HIS A 575 5.63 -45.66 24.78
CA HIS A 575 6.64 -44.62 24.59
C HIS A 575 6.06 -43.28 24.08
N ILE A 576 4.79 -43.22 23.68
CA ILE A 576 4.13 -41.98 23.21
C ILE A 576 3.38 -41.33 24.37
N ARG A 577 3.78 -40.12 24.75
CA ARG A 577 3.19 -39.38 25.86
C ARG A 577 2.40 -38.16 25.38
N PRO A 578 1.09 -38.05 25.66
CA PRO A 578 0.31 -36.89 25.25
C PRO A 578 0.64 -35.65 26.10
N LEU A 579 1.05 -34.56 25.45
CA LEU A 579 1.25 -33.24 26.07
C LEU A 579 -0.10 -32.55 26.29
N ASN A 580 -0.89 -32.44 25.21
CA ASN A 580 -2.14 -31.72 25.21
C ASN A 580 -3.11 -32.25 24.16
N VAL A 581 -4.37 -31.87 24.32
CA VAL A 581 -5.43 -32.07 23.33
C VAL A 581 -5.87 -30.68 22.86
N ILE A 582 -5.85 -30.45 21.55
CA ILE A 582 -6.17 -29.17 20.93
C ILE A 582 -7.46 -29.33 20.12
N PRO A 583 -8.63 -28.95 20.66
CA PRO A 583 -9.85 -28.85 19.87
C PRO A 583 -9.68 -27.80 18.78
N VAL A 584 -10.16 -28.10 17.57
CA VAL A 584 -10.11 -27.22 16.40
C VAL A 584 -11.51 -27.12 15.79
N GLY A 585 -11.93 -25.90 15.47
CA GLY A 585 -13.21 -25.65 14.81
C GLY A 585 -13.35 -24.19 14.39
N VAL A 586 -14.41 -23.87 13.67
CA VAL A 586 -14.73 -22.49 13.30
C VAL A 586 -15.26 -21.74 14.54
N PRO A 587 -14.69 -20.59 14.94
CA PRO A 587 -15.09 -19.88 16.15
C PRO A 587 -16.46 -19.23 16.01
N THR A 588 -17.25 -19.16 17.09
CA THR A 588 -18.52 -18.40 17.10
C THR A 588 -18.33 -16.87 17.16
N GLY A 589 -17.12 -16.41 17.51
CA GLY A 589 -16.79 -15.00 17.72
C GLY A 589 -16.98 -14.50 19.16
N GLU A 590 -17.42 -15.35 20.09
CA GLU A 590 -17.58 -14.99 21.51
C GLU A 590 -16.23 -14.79 22.22
N ASP A 591 -15.25 -15.64 21.94
CA ASP A 591 -13.93 -15.59 22.54
C ASP A 591 -13.08 -14.47 21.90
N LYS A 592 -12.57 -13.55 22.74
CA LYS A 592 -11.79 -12.37 22.30
C LYS A 592 -10.32 -12.44 22.72
N PRO A 593 -9.39 -11.85 21.95
CA PRO A 593 -8.01 -11.69 22.37
C PRO A 593 -7.93 -10.86 23.66
N LYS A 594 -6.88 -11.11 24.44
CA LYS A 594 -6.63 -10.41 25.70
C LYS A 594 -5.33 -9.64 25.58
N ASP A 595 -5.33 -8.37 25.97
CA ASP A 595 -4.09 -7.62 26.16
C ASP A 595 -3.38 -8.15 27.41
N LYS A 596 -2.16 -8.65 27.21
CA LYS A 596 -1.31 -9.22 28.25
C LYS A 596 -0.03 -8.40 28.47
N TRP A 597 0.12 -7.26 27.80
CA TRP A 597 1.31 -6.43 27.93
C TRP A 597 1.48 -5.92 29.37
N LYS A 598 2.67 -6.13 29.92
CA LYS A 598 3.05 -5.77 31.28
C LYS A 598 4.50 -5.30 31.26
N PRO A 599 4.76 -3.99 31.17
CA PRO A 599 6.13 -3.47 31.05
C PRO A 599 7.01 -3.89 32.24
N GLU A 600 6.43 -4.15 33.41
CA GLU A 600 7.15 -4.64 34.59
C GLU A 600 7.72 -6.07 34.45
N ARG A 601 7.37 -6.80 33.38
CA ARG A 601 7.96 -8.11 33.05
C ARG A 601 9.17 -7.99 32.12
N LEU A 602 9.52 -6.78 31.68
CA LEU A 602 10.68 -6.50 30.84
C LEU A 602 11.84 -5.99 31.70
N HIS A 603 12.94 -6.74 31.73
CA HIS A 603 14.13 -6.45 32.52
C HIS A 603 15.31 -6.22 31.57
N TRP A 604 15.96 -5.06 31.63
CA TRP A 604 17.11 -4.71 30.78
C TRP A 604 18.42 -4.99 31.53
N GLU A 605 19.31 -5.76 30.90
CA GLU A 605 20.64 -6.17 31.41
C GLU A 605 20.62 -7.08 32.66
N LYS A 606 19.75 -6.79 33.63
CA LYS A 606 19.66 -7.48 34.92
C LYS A 606 18.21 -7.58 35.35
N TRP A 607 17.95 -8.55 36.24
CA TRP A 607 16.65 -8.75 36.86
C TRP A 607 16.21 -7.56 37.72
#